data_AF-E3S2J6-F1
#
_entry.id   AF-E3S2J6-F1
#
_cell.length_a   1.000
_cell.length_b   1.000
_cell.length_c   1.000
_cell.angle_alpha   90.00
_cell.angle_beta   90.00
_cell.angle_gamma   90.00
#
_symmetry.space_group_name_H-M   'P 1'
#
loop_
_entity.id
_entity.type
_entity.pdbx_description
1 polymer ?
#
loop_
_entity_poly.entity_id
_entity_poly.type
_entity_poly.pdbx_seq_one_letter_code
_entity_poly.pdbx_strand_id
1 'polypeptide(L)'
;MGKMALNHVPPTWTDEQQAVAARRNKIQELISTNHSGPERALQASLNEFCNWTPDEVAALFHDYPPLPDRRLYPMGPESRYPPPGNKRFVELAGKVAVMGIANTLVLVTSPLTMPQMTKAKRKETISGILNVNKEMISSSLFVSTTLDLMEEAARRGQALCVNKWGQFRILSSSYAAISHVWAETMGLQFNDEKIQQDDRGLLISHFNKIMSKALQCGYEWVWLDLLAIPKKTDPDSSDFRLSHVKNIVINSLESVYRNADAVIVLDSFALNLPSADPLRVAPALICGLWLTRIWTYQEAKLAKRALIVTATSVVSLADILSALRERAKVDPARWDSLRKTFERLEPIYEVGINLADIALSSTNRRTENTIDYARGFYALLGLQWQKDWKYEDGIRHVYHSRPQEVAMLASMHSLRGLAQPFSWAPRYLVQQQGQSKAPYFYNFTGTGLVGSWYTAVVRERVHAAFYGAAEAEAEQDHKLALQLRIDTMSGASVLATVVTWDVKWTPGLVTWVELIPTGTARIICPDAMTSYEERSFPSVLLARQKPHDSPAQAFGDVLASAILVGGYIEAPQVQWLLT
;
A
#
# COMPACT_ATOMS: atom_id res chain seq x y z
N MET A 1 5.34 31.95 14.18
CA MET A 1 6.64 31.36 14.57
C MET A 1 7.63 31.61 13.45
N GLY A 2 8.69 32.39 13.68
CA GLY A 2 9.74 32.61 12.67
C GLY A 2 10.46 31.32 12.35
N LYS A 3 10.86 31.12 11.08
CA LYS A 3 11.70 30.00 10.64
C LYS A 3 13.06 30.11 11.36
N MET A 4 13.23 29.43 12.50
CA MET A 4 14.58 29.18 13.04
C MET A 4 15.28 28.24 12.07
N ALA A 5 16.44 28.64 11.56
CA ALA A 5 17.32 27.76 10.81
C ALA A 5 17.75 26.60 11.73
N LEU A 6 17.39 25.38 11.36
CA LEU A 6 17.80 24.16 12.04
C LEU A 6 19.18 23.77 11.49
N ASN A 7 20.14 23.53 12.37
CA ASN A 7 21.46 23.03 11.99
C ASN A 7 21.39 21.50 11.76
N HIS A 8 22.26 20.96 10.90
CA HIS A 8 22.43 19.51 10.77
C HIS A 8 23.36 18.99 11.86
N VAL A 9 23.05 17.83 12.44
CA VAL A 9 23.96 17.10 13.33
C VAL A 9 24.57 15.96 12.52
N PRO A 10 25.83 16.09 12.03
CA PRO A 10 26.45 15.01 11.29
C PRO A 10 26.74 13.84 12.24
N PRO A 11 26.29 12.62 11.91
CA PRO A 11 26.73 11.45 12.65
C PRO A 11 28.22 11.21 12.37
N THR A 12 29.02 10.96 13.40
CA THR A 12 30.40 10.48 13.22
C THR A 12 30.35 9.02 12.78
N TRP A 13 30.56 8.77 11.48
CA TRP A 13 30.56 7.42 10.90
C TRP A 13 31.96 6.84 10.80
N THR A 14 32.09 5.53 11.08
CA THR A 14 33.31 4.76 10.80
C THR A 14 33.54 4.59 9.30
N ASP A 15 34.76 4.27 8.87
CA ASP A 15 35.07 4.00 7.46
C ASP A 15 34.20 2.88 6.88
N GLU A 16 33.90 1.86 7.67
CA GLU A 16 32.98 0.78 7.29
C GLU A 16 31.56 1.31 7.05
N GLN A 17 31.04 2.16 7.94
CA GLN A 17 29.73 2.77 7.80
C GLN A 17 29.67 3.69 6.56
N GLN A 18 30.75 4.43 6.27
CA GLN A 18 30.86 5.24 5.05
C GLN A 18 30.86 4.38 3.79
N ALA A 19 31.60 3.27 3.78
CA ALA A 19 31.62 2.33 2.65
C ALA A 19 30.24 1.68 2.41
N VAL A 20 29.54 1.29 3.47
CA VAL A 20 28.16 0.77 3.39
C VAL A 20 27.21 1.82 2.84
N ALA A 21 27.30 3.07 3.31
CA ALA A 21 26.48 4.16 2.80
C ALA A 21 26.77 4.45 1.32
N ALA A 22 28.04 4.48 0.91
CA ALA A 22 28.43 4.69 -0.49
C ALA A 22 27.90 3.58 -1.41
N ARG A 23 28.02 2.31 -0.98
CA ARG A 23 27.45 1.16 -1.70
C ARG A 23 25.93 1.30 -1.86
N ARG A 24 25.24 1.64 -0.78
CA ARG A 24 23.79 1.83 -0.76
C ARG A 24 23.36 2.93 -1.73
N ASN A 25 24.03 4.08 -1.72
CA ASN A 25 23.72 5.20 -2.60
C ASN A 25 23.86 4.80 -4.08
N LYS A 26 24.90 4.04 -4.43
CA LYS A 26 25.07 3.53 -5.80
C LYS A 26 23.96 2.54 -6.20
N ILE A 27 23.54 1.66 -5.28
CA ILE A 27 22.40 0.76 -5.52
C ILE A 27 21.09 1.54 -5.71
N GLN A 28 20.84 2.55 -4.86
CA GLN A 28 19.68 3.42 -4.98
C GLN A 28 19.67 4.16 -6.33
N GLU A 29 20.81 4.68 -6.77
CA GLU A 29 20.95 5.32 -8.08
C GLU A 29 20.64 4.35 -9.23
N LEU A 30 21.21 3.13 -9.20
CA LEU A 30 20.97 2.10 -10.21
C LEU A 30 19.49 1.71 -10.32
N ILE A 31 18.79 1.59 -9.19
CA ILE A 31 17.36 1.25 -9.17
C ILE A 31 16.51 2.44 -9.64
N SER A 32 16.88 3.66 -9.23
CA SER A 32 16.18 4.89 -9.63
C SER A 32 16.27 5.16 -11.13
N THR A 33 17.47 5.00 -11.70
CA THR A 33 17.74 5.16 -13.15
C THR A 33 17.00 4.12 -13.99
N ASN A 34 16.60 3.00 -13.40
CA ASN A 34 15.73 2.00 -14.04
C ASN A 34 14.22 2.28 -13.87
N HIS A 35 13.83 3.50 -13.48
CA HIS A 35 12.44 3.94 -13.28
C HIS A 35 11.65 3.20 -12.20
N SER A 36 12.32 2.61 -11.20
CA SER A 36 11.66 2.18 -9.97
C SER A 36 11.27 3.37 -9.07
N GLY A 37 11.71 4.60 -9.36
CA GLY A 37 11.38 5.77 -8.57
C GLY A 37 12.10 5.84 -7.20
N PRO A 38 12.23 7.05 -6.63
CA PRO A 38 13.21 7.33 -5.57
C PRO A 38 12.90 6.62 -4.25
N GLU A 39 11.65 6.64 -3.78
CA GLU A 39 11.27 6.04 -2.50
C GLU A 39 11.51 4.52 -2.47
N ARG A 40 11.16 3.81 -3.56
CA ARG A 40 11.39 2.36 -3.66
C ARG A 40 12.86 2.03 -3.78
N ALA A 41 13.60 2.80 -4.57
CA ALA A 41 15.04 2.63 -4.69
C ALA A 41 15.73 2.76 -3.32
N LEU A 42 15.32 3.74 -2.52
CA LEU A 42 15.79 3.91 -1.14
C LEU A 42 15.42 2.69 -0.29
N GLN A 43 14.14 2.30 -0.25
CA GLN A 43 13.67 1.16 0.55
C GLN A 43 14.37 -0.15 0.19
N ALA A 44 14.48 -0.47 -1.10
CA ALA A 44 15.13 -1.68 -1.58
C ALA A 44 16.63 -1.67 -1.25
N SER A 45 17.31 -0.53 -1.37
CA SER A 45 18.73 -0.39 -0.99
C SER A 45 18.98 -0.56 0.52
N LEU A 46 18.00 -0.17 1.35
CA LEU A 46 18.08 -0.28 2.81
C LEU A 46 17.79 -1.68 3.34
N ASN A 47 16.94 -2.45 2.64
CA ASN A 47 16.40 -3.70 3.17
C ASN A 47 16.82 -4.90 2.29
N GLU A 48 16.19 -5.04 1.13
CA GLU A 48 16.32 -6.21 0.26
C GLU A 48 17.71 -6.36 -0.38
N PHE A 49 18.33 -5.24 -0.75
CA PHE A 49 19.63 -5.18 -1.43
C PHE A 49 20.76 -4.65 -0.55
N CYS A 50 20.56 -4.54 0.77
CA CYS A 50 21.52 -3.91 1.68
C CYS A 50 22.91 -4.57 1.67
N ASN A 51 22.97 -5.87 1.39
CA ASN A 51 24.19 -6.68 1.32
C ASN A 51 24.58 -7.07 -0.11
N TRP A 52 23.87 -6.58 -1.13
CA TRP A 52 24.20 -6.85 -2.53
C TRP A 52 25.30 -5.89 -2.99
N THR A 53 26.04 -6.29 -4.01
CA THR A 53 26.96 -5.39 -4.72
C THR A 53 26.21 -4.60 -5.80
N PRO A 54 26.70 -3.42 -6.21
CA PRO A 54 26.13 -2.66 -7.31
C PRO A 54 26.05 -3.45 -8.62
N ASP A 55 27.04 -4.30 -8.91
CA ASP A 55 27.08 -5.09 -10.14
C ASP A 55 26.01 -6.19 -10.14
N GLU A 56 25.75 -6.80 -8.98
CA GLU A 56 24.67 -7.78 -8.83
C GLU A 56 23.29 -7.15 -9.04
N VAL A 57 23.09 -5.92 -8.56
CA VAL A 57 21.84 -5.18 -8.79
C VAL A 57 21.73 -4.73 -10.25
N ALA A 58 22.83 -4.26 -10.85
CA ALA A 58 22.85 -3.88 -12.27
C ALA A 58 22.51 -5.07 -13.19
N ALA A 59 22.99 -6.27 -12.86
CA ALA A 59 22.71 -7.50 -13.60
C ALA A 59 21.22 -7.87 -13.64
N LEU A 60 20.41 -7.39 -12.69
CA LEU A 60 18.95 -7.59 -12.72
C LEU A 60 18.32 -6.97 -13.97
N PHE A 61 18.86 -5.84 -14.44
CA PHE A 61 18.29 -5.06 -15.53
C PHE A 61 18.91 -5.36 -16.90
N HIS A 62 19.92 -6.24 -16.97
CA HIS A 62 20.65 -6.54 -18.21
C HIS A 62 19.74 -7.00 -19.35
N ASP A 63 18.77 -7.88 -19.06
CA ASP A 63 17.92 -8.49 -20.08
C ASP A 63 16.62 -7.70 -20.33
N TYR A 64 16.46 -6.55 -19.69
CA TYR A 64 15.30 -5.69 -19.92
C TYR A 64 15.47 -4.94 -21.24
N PRO A 65 14.37 -4.57 -21.92
CA PRO A 65 14.45 -3.64 -23.04
C PRO A 65 15.22 -2.36 -22.63
N PRO A 66 16.02 -1.77 -23.54
CA PRO A 66 16.67 -0.48 -23.31
C PRO A 66 15.65 0.58 -22.90
N LEU A 67 16.01 1.49 -21.98
CA LEU A 67 15.07 2.49 -21.47
C LEU A 67 14.34 3.32 -22.55
N PRO A 68 14.99 3.77 -23.64
CA PRO A 68 14.29 4.47 -24.73
C PRO A 68 13.15 3.66 -25.36
N ASP A 69 13.29 2.33 -25.36
CA ASP A 69 12.34 1.39 -25.96
C ASP A 69 11.46 0.68 -24.91
N ARG A 70 11.79 0.81 -23.61
CA ARG A 70 11.13 0.12 -22.50
C ARG A 70 9.82 0.81 -22.18
N ARG A 71 8.72 0.10 -22.42
CA ARG A 71 7.42 0.50 -21.86
C ARG A 71 7.44 0.23 -20.35
N LEU A 72 7.27 1.30 -19.55
CA LEU A 72 7.17 1.17 -18.10
C LEU A 72 6.09 0.17 -17.70
N TYR A 73 4.93 0.17 -18.37
CA TYR A 73 3.96 -0.91 -18.25
C TYR A 73 3.59 -1.45 -19.64
N PRO A 74 4.04 -2.66 -20.03
CA PRO A 74 3.89 -3.15 -21.41
C PRO A 74 2.44 -3.48 -21.76
N MET A 75 1.60 -3.69 -20.75
CA MET A 75 0.19 -4.01 -20.89
C MET A 75 -0.71 -2.77 -20.94
N GLY A 76 -0.14 -1.57 -20.81
CA GLY A 76 -0.92 -0.32 -20.80
C GLY A 76 -1.72 -0.11 -22.08
N PRO A 77 -2.73 0.80 -22.03
CA PRO A 77 -3.56 1.09 -23.19
C PRO A 77 -2.73 1.67 -24.35
N GLU A 78 -2.92 1.15 -25.56
CA GLU A 78 -2.20 1.63 -26.77
C GLU A 78 -2.65 3.01 -27.22
N SER A 79 -3.87 3.38 -26.87
CA SER A 79 -4.50 4.66 -27.16
C SER A 79 -5.16 5.19 -25.90
N ARG A 80 -5.05 6.50 -25.66
CA ARG A 80 -5.77 7.19 -24.57
C ARG A 80 -7.27 6.88 -24.65
N TYR A 81 -7.97 6.92 -23.51
CA TYR A 81 -9.43 7.01 -23.51
C TYR A 81 -9.83 8.18 -24.42
N PRO A 82 -10.79 8.02 -25.35
CA PRO A 82 -11.26 9.13 -26.16
C PRO A 82 -11.69 10.28 -25.25
N PRO A 83 -11.32 11.54 -25.57
CA PRO A 83 -11.60 12.68 -24.71
C PRO A 83 -13.11 12.82 -24.45
N PRO A 84 -13.52 13.28 -23.26
CA PRO A 84 -14.92 13.50 -22.95
C PRO A 84 -15.55 14.58 -23.85
N GLY A 85 -16.88 14.56 -24.00
CA GLY A 85 -17.65 15.61 -24.72
C GLY A 85 -17.69 15.47 -26.25
N ASN A 86 -18.06 16.51 -27.00
CA ASN A 86 -18.41 16.42 -28.44
C ASN A 86 -17.24 16.04 -29.39
N LYS A 87 -15.96 16.16 -28.96
CA LYS A 87 -14.81 15.62 -29.70
C LYS A 87 -14.89 14.09 -29.88
N ARG A 88 -15.66 13.42 -29.01
CA ARG A 88 -16.14 12.02 -29.07
C ARG A 88 -16.71 11.59 -30.41
N PHE A 89 -17.43 12.47 -31.11
CA PHE A 89 -18.15 12.09 -32.32
C PHE A 89 -17.30 12.26 -33.58
N VAL A 90 -16.28 13.10 -33.55
CA VAL A 90 -15.44 13.38 -34.73
C VAL A 90 -14.44 12.23 -34.96
N GLU A 91 -13.77 11.75 -33.92
CA GLU A 91 -12.84 10.61 -34.04
C GLU A 91 -13.57 9.27 -34.18
N LEU A 92 -14.71 9.11 -33.49
CA LEU A 92 -15.58 7.95 -33.65
C LEU A 92 -16.22 7.94 -35.03
N ALA A 93 -16.64 9.09 -35.59
CA ALA A 93 -17.09 9.17 -36.98
C ALA A 93 -15.97 8.85 -37.96
N GLY A 94 -14.71 9.21 -37.67
CA GLY A 94 -13.56 8.79 -38.48
C GLY A 94 -13.36 7.27 -38.53
N LYS A 95 -13.55 6.56 -37.40
CA LYS A 95 -13.43 5.10 -37.32
C LYS A 95 -14.70 4.36 -37.75
N VAL A 96 -15.89 4.92 -37.50
CA VAL A 96 -17.19 4.40 -37.94
C VAL A 96 -17.39 4.65 -39.44
N ALA A 97 -16.80 5.69 -40.04
CA ALA A 97 -16.77 5.87 -41.50
C ALA A 97 -16.03 4.71 -42.20
N VAL A 98 -15.03 4.10 -41.55
CA VAL A 98 -14.35 2.90 -42.04
C VAL A 98 -15.23 1.64 -41.89
N MET A 99 -16.15 1.59 -40.91
CA MET A 99 -17.17 0.54 -40.77
C MET A 99 -18.52 0.87 -41.45
N GLY A 100 -18.62 2.04 -42.09
CA GLY A 100 -19.84 2.64 -42.61
C GLY A 100 -20.38 2.01 -43.90
N ILE A 101 -20.15 0.72 -44.11
CA ILE A 101 -20.74 -0.06 -45.19
C ILE A 101 -22.03 -0.77 -44.72
N ALA A 102 -22.21 -0.99 -43.40
CA ALA A 102 -23.38 -1.71 -42.87
C ALA A 102 -24.62 -0.82 -42.61
N ASN A 103 -24.45 0.43 -42.17
CA ASN A 103 -25.57 1.29 -41.77
C ASN A 103 -26.33 1.94 -42.95
N THR A 104 -25.73 1.99 -44.13
CA THR A 104 -26.41 2.45 -45.35
C THR A 104 -27.54 1.51 -45.74
N LEU A 105 -27.53 0.23 -45.31
CA LEU A 105 -28.58 -0.72 -45.65
C LEU A 105 -29.89 -0.48 -44.89
N VAL A 106 -29.84 -0.12 -43.59
CA VAL A 106 -31.05 0.00 -42.74
C VAL A 106 -31.83 1.29 -43.01
N LEU A 107 -31.15 2.39 -43.34
CA LEU A 107 -31.79 3.64 -43.73
C LEU A 107 -32.35 3.59 -45.17
N VAL A 108 -31.77 2.78 -46.05
CA VAL A 108 -32.29 2.57 -47.41
C VAL A 108 -33.51 1.62 -47.43
N THR A 109 -33.72 0.80 -46.39
CA THR A 109 -34.92 -0.06 -46.27
C THR A 109 -36.12 0.58 -45.57
N SER A 110 -35.99 1.79 -45.00
CA SER A 110 -37.10 2.50 -44.33
C SER A 110 -37.64 3.78 -45.04
N PRO A 111 -37.79 3.85 -46.39
CA PRO A 111 -38.42 5.02 -47.01
C PRO A 111 -39.93 5.13 -46.75
N LEU A 112 -40.58 4.06 -46.26
CA LEU A 112 -42.05 3.95 -46.24
C LEU A 112 -42.73 4.36 -44.93
N THR A 113 -42.03 4.48 -43.80
CA THR A 113 -42.68 4.70 -42.48
C THR A 113 -42.33 6.04 -41.81
N MET A 114 -41.18 6.62 -42.13
CA MET A 114 -40.71 7.89 -41.56
C MET A 114 -41.55 9.14 -41.95
N PRO A 115 -42.12 9.25 -43.16
CA PRO A 115 -42.91 10.43 -43.54
C PRO A 115 -44.23 10.59 -42.76
N GLN A 116 -44.81 9.49 -42.27
CA GLN A 116 -46.11 9.46 -41.59
C GLN A 116 -46.02 9.68 -40.06
N MET A 117 -44.82 9.74 -39.49
CA MET A 117 -44.64 9.97 -38.05
C MET A 117 -44.75 11.45 -37.70
N THR A 118 -45.38 11.75 -36.56
CA THR A 118 -45.39 13.11 -35.98
C THR A 118 -43.98 13.54 -35.57
N LYS A 119 -43.71 14.86 -35.50
CA LYS A 119 -42.39 15.40 -35.12
C LYS A 119 -41.89 14.85 -33.78
N ALA A 120 -42.77 14.66 -32.80
CA ALA A 120 -42.42 14.10 -31.49
C ALA A 120 -41.97 12.63 -31.59
N LYS A 121 -42.72 11.81 -32.35
CA LYS A 121 -42.44 10.39 -32.52
C LYS A 121 -41.16 10.13 -33.32
N ARG A 122 -40.85 11.00 -34.30
CA ARG A 122 -39.54 11.00 -34.99
C ARG A 122 -38.39 11.32 -34.04
N LYS A 123 -38.54 12.33 -33.18
CA LYS A 123 -37.49 12.70 -32.21
C LYS A 123 -37.23 11.57 -31.22
N GLU A 124 -38.28 10.89 -30.75
CA GLU A 124 -38.18 9.73 -29.86
C GLU A 124 -37.55 8.52 -30.54
N THR A 125 -37.95 8.19 -31.77
CA THR A 125 -37.38 7.08 -32.55
C THR A 125 -35.91 7.33 -32.91
N ILE A 126 -35.56 8.56 -33.29
CA ILE A 126 -34.17 8.97 -33.54
C ILE A 126 -33.36 8.92 -32.24
N SER A 127 -33.91 9.37 -31.10
CA SER A 127 -33.24 9.26 -29.81
C SER A 127 -33.06 7.81 -29.37
N GLY A 128 -34.03 6.94 -29.63
CA GLY A 128 -33.97 5.50 -29.37
C GLY A 128 -32.90 4.82 -30.22
N ILE A 129 -32.85 5.10 -31.53
CA ILE A 129 -31.82 4.56 -32.44
C ILE A 129 -30.42 5.09 -32.06
N LEU A 130 -30.30 6.36 -31.68
CA LEU A 130 -29.04 6.93 -31.20
C LEU A 130 -28.58 6.30 -29.89
N ASN A 131 -29.50 5.97 -28.97
CA ASN A 131 -29.18 5.27 -27.72
C ASN A 131 -28.77 3.81 -27.98
N VAL A 132 -29.50 3.09 -28.84
CA VAL A 132 -29.15 1.71 -29.25
C VAL A 132 -27.80 1.68 -29.97
N ASN A 133 -27.53 2.63 -30.88
CA ASN A 133 -26.22 2.74 -31.54
C ASN A 133 -25.12 3.15 -30.56
N LYS A 134 -25.42 3.99 -29.57
CA LYS A 134 -24.47 4.35 -28.51
C LYS A 134 -24.10 3.13 -27.67
N GLU A 135 -25.07 2.31 -27.28
CA GLU A 135 -24.88 1.07 -26.52
C GLU A 135 -24.19 -0.02 -27.35
N MET A 136 -24.54 -0.15 -28.64
CA MET A 136 -23.93 -1.11 -29.56
C MET A 136 -22.49 -0.74 -29.90
N ILE A 137 -22.19 0.56 -30.12
CA ILE A 137 -20.81 1.02 -30.38
C ILE A 137 -19.98 1.00 -29.09
N SER A 138 -20.55 1.37 -27.92
CA SER A 138 -19.82 1.26 -26.64
C SER A 138 -19.51 -0.19 -26.28
N SER A 139 -20.45 -1.12 -26.46
CA SER A 139 -20.22 -2.56 -26.24
C SER A 139 -19.27 -3.19 -27.26
N SER A 140 -19.14 -2.61 -28.47
CA SER A 140 -18.16 -3.06 -29.47
C SER A 140 -16.72 -2.63 -29.15
N LEU A 141 -16.52 -1.60 -28.32
CA LEU A 141 -15.21 -1.02 -28.02
C LEU A 141 -14.78 -1.19 -26.56
N PHE A 142 -15.73 -1.38 -25.64
CA PHE A 142 -15.47 -1.47 -24.22
C PHE A 142 -16.16 -2.69 -23.61
N VAL A 143 -15.48 -3.29 -22.64
CA VAL A 143 -16.02 -4.34 -21.77
C VAL A 143 -16.48 -3.67 -20.49
N SER A 144 -17.75 -3.85 -20.14
CA SER A 144 -18.36 -3.34 -18.91
C SER A 144 -19.52 -4.24 -18.47
N THR A 145 -19.93 -4.11 -17.22
CA THR A 145 -21.05 -4.85 -16.62
C THR A 145 -22.04 -3.89 -15.96
N THR A 146 -23.22 -4.37 -15.64
CA THR A 146 -24.27 -3.59 -14.96
C THR A 146 -24.07 -3.55 -13.45
N LEU A 147 -24.59 -2.50 -12.80
CA LEU A 147 -24.60 -2.39 -11.34
C LEU A 147 -25.43 -3.50 -10.68
N ASP A 148 -26.50 -3.96 -11.33
CA ASP A 148 -27.34 -5.05 -10.83
C ASP A 148 -26.54 -6.35 -10.68
N LEU A 149 -25.71 -6.69 -11.68
CA LEU A 149 -24.87 -7.89 -11.63
C LEU A 149 -23.76 -7.77 -10.57
N MET A 150 -23.17 -6.58 -10.40
CA MET A 150 -22.19 -6.33 -9.32
C MET A 150 -22.82 -6.51 -7.94
N GLU A 151 -24.01 -5.93 -7.74
CA GLU A 151 -24.78 -6.01 -6.51
C GLU A 151 -25.20 -7.44 -6.20
N GLU A 152 -25.68 -8.18 -7.20
CA GLU A 152 -26.05 -9.58 -7.07
C GLU A 152 -24.86 -10.46 -6.67
N ALA A 153 -23.73 -10.31 -7.36
CA ALA A 153 -22.51 -11.06 -7.06
C ALA A 153 -22.02 -10.79 -5.62
N ALA A 154 -21.99 -9.51 -5.21
CA ALA A 154 -21.58 -9.11 -3.88
C ALA A 154 -22.51 -9.67 -2.79
N ARG A 155 -23.84 -9.61 -2.98
CA ARG A 155 -24.82 -10.17 -2.04
C ARG A 155 -24.69 -11.68 -1.90
N ARG A 156 -24.32 -12.38 -2.98
CA ARG A 156 -24.05 -13.82 -2.97
C ARG A 156 -22.67 -14.17 -2.40
N GLY A 157 -21.82 -13.18 -2.14
CA GLY A 157 -20.42 -13.41 -1.76
C GLY A 157 -19.62 -14.14 -2.85
N GLN A 158 -19.98 -13.95 -4.12
CA GLN A 158 -19.40 -14.64 -5.27
C GLN A 158 -18.69 -13.64 -6.19
N ALA A 159 -17.76 -14.13 -7.01
CA ALA A 159 -17.00 -13.29 -7.94
C ALA A 159 -17.79 -13.04 -9.23
N LEU A 160 -17.93 -11.78 -9.62
CA LEU A 160 -18.37 -11.41 -10.96
C LEU A 160 -17.18 -11.50 -11.92
N CYS A 161 -17.07 -12.62 -12.62
CA CYS A 161 -15.97 -12.91 -13.53
C CYS A 161 -16.31 -12.55 -14.97
N VAL A 162 -15.27 -12.33 -15.77
CA VAL A 162 -15.35 -12.07 -17.21
C VAL A 162 -14.40 -13.01 -17.95
N ASN A 163 -14.78 -13.42 -19.17
CA ASN A 163 -13.94 -14.25 -20.04
C ASN A 163 -13.38 -13.46 -21.23
N LYS A 164 -12.53 -14.08 -22.05
CA LYS A 164 -11.86 -13.41 -23.19
C LYS A 164 -12.80 -12.79 -24.23
N TRP A 165 -14.08 -13.17 -24.23
CA TRP A 165 -15.10 -12.64 -25.13
C TRP A 165 -15.91 -11.50 -24.50
N GLY A 166 -15.54 -11.04 -23.30
CA GLY A 166 -16.26 -9.99 -22.57
C GLY A 166 -17.57 -10.44 -21.93
N GLN A 167 -17.81 -11.75 -21.83
CA GLN A 167 -19.02 -12.30 -21.21
C GLN A 167 -18.84 -12.37 -19.70
N PHE A 168 -19.88 -12.00 -18.94
CA PHE A 168 -19.86 -11.99 -17.49
C PHE A 168 -20.58 -13.19 -16.89
N ARG A 169 -20.07 -13.70 -15.76
CA ARG A 169 -20.67 -14.80 -14.99
C ARG A 169 -20.35 -14.65 -13.51
N ILE A 170 -21.32 -14.93 -12.65
CA ILE A 170 -21.11 -15.02 -11.20
C ILE A 170 -20.61 -16.43 -10.88
N LEU A 171 -19.44 -16.53 -10.23
CA LEU A 171 -18.75 -17.78 -9.93
C LEU A 171 -18.35 -17.86 -8.46
N SER A 172 -18.47 -19.05 -7.87
CA SER A 172 -17.97 -19.37 -6.53
C SER A 172 -16.61 -20.05 -6.51
N SER A 173 -16.10 -20.50 -7.66
CA SER A 173 -14.83 -21.21 -7.82
C SER A 173 -14.45 -21.26 -9.32
N SER A 174 -13.30 -21.85 -9.67
CA SER A 174 -12.90 -22.08 -11.07
C SER A 174 -12.62 -20.79 -11.86
N TYR A 175 -12.06 -19.80 -11.17
CA TYR A 175 -11.60 -18.54 -11.74
C TYR A 175 -10.27 -18.11 -11.09
N ALA A 176 -9.57 -17.20 -11.75
CA ALA A 176 -8.46 -16.46 -11.15
C ALA A 176 -8.83 -14.99 -10.93
N ALA A 177 -8.24 -14.35 -9.93
CA ALA A 177 -8.36 -12.90 -9.76
C ALA A 177 -7.11 -12.20 -10.31
N ILE A 178 -7.28 -11.09 -11.02
CA ILE A 178 -6.15 -10.28 -11.48
C ILE A 178 -5.75 -9.32 -10.37
N SER A 179 -4.51 -9.43 -9.90
CA SER A 179 -3.89 -8.49 -8.97
C SER A 179 -2.92 -7.60 -9.72
N HIS A 180 -3.15 -6.30 -9.65
CA HIS A 180 -2.38 -5.32 -10.40
C HIS A 180 -2.33 -3.97 -9.68
N VAL A 181 -1.43 -3.10 -10.11
CA VAL A 181 -1.41 -1.72 -9.64
C VAL A 181 -2.25 -0.87 -10.58
N TRP A 182 -3.35 -0.29 -10.08
CA TRP A 182 -4.29 0.50 -10.88
C TRP A 182 -3.59 1.54 -11.73
N ALA A 183 -2.64 2.23 -11.12
CA ALA A 183 -1.89 3.29 -11.76
C ALA A 183 -1.10 2.73 -12.96
N GLU A 184 -0.46 1.57 -12.86
CA GLU A 184 0.21 0.92 -14.00
C GLU A 184 -0.78 0.45 -15.07
N THR A 185 -1.84 -0.26 -14.65
CA THR A 185 -2.80 -0.88 -15.56
C THR A 185 -3.68 0.14 -16.28
N MET A 186 -4.08 1.21 -15.61
CA MET A 186 -4.87 2.29 -16.22
C MET A 186 -4.01 3.29 -17.00
N GLY A 187 -2.69 3.12 -17.03
CA GLY A 187 -1.76 3.96 -17.77
C GLY A 187 -1.25 5.15 -16.95
N LEU A 188 -0.37 4.88 -15.99
CA LEU A 188 0.55 5.88 -15.46
C LEU A 188 1.41 6.36 -16.62
N GLN A 189 1.03 7.55 -17.10
CA GLN A 189 1.84 8.60 -17.68
C GLN A 189 2.65 8.34 -18.95
N PHE A 190 2.29 9.14 -19.94
CA PHE A 190 3.18 10.20 -20.42
C PHE A 190 2.78 11.50 -19.67
N ASN A 191 3.71 12.17 -18.97
CA ASN A 191 3.55 13.43 -18.19
C ASN A 191 2.53 13.45 -17.04
N ASP A 192 2.78 12.95 -15.83
CA ASP A 192 2.00 13.44 -14.67
C ASP A 192 0.54 12.90 -14.51
N GLU A 193 -0.19 12.73 -15.61
CA GLU A 193 -1.65 12.73 -15.65
C GLU A 193 -2.26 11.33 -15.41
N LYS A 194 -3.00 11.20 -14.30
CA LYS A 194 -3.80 10.02 -13.99
C LYS A 194 -4.98 9.93 -14.93
N ILE A 195 -4.99 8.92 -15.81
CA ILE A 195 -6.15 8.64 -16.66
C ILE A 195 -7.32 8.21 -15.76
N GLN A 196 -8.39 9.00 -15.75
CA GLN A 196 -9.62 8.64 -15.07
C GLN A 196 -10.37 7.61 -15.92
N GLN A 197 -10.64 6.44 -15.34
CA GLN A 197 -11.61 5.51 -15.90
C GLN A 197 -13.01 6.10 -15.73
N ASP A 198 -13.79 6.16 -16.80
CA ASP A 198 -15.20 6.53 -16.74
C ASP A 198 -16.12 5.30 -16.75
N ASP A 199 -17.42 5.53 -16.84
CA ASP A 199 -18.48 4.51 -16.84
C ASP A 199 -18.47 3.60 -18.08
N ARG A 200 -17.63 3.86 -19.09
CA ARG A 200 -17.58 3.06 -20.32
C ARG A 200 -17.00 1.66 -20.10
N GLY A 201 -16.20 1.48 -19.05
CA GLY A 201 -15.49 0.22 -18.76
C GLY A 201 -14.06 0.19 -19.30
N LEU A 202 -13.60 -0.98 -19.71
CA LEU A 202 -12.23 -1.21 -20.17
C LEU A 202 -12.17 -1.36 -21.69
N LEU A 203 -11.27 -0.62 -22.35
CA LEU A 203 -11.09 -0.72 -23.80
C LEU A 203 -10.76 -2.17 -24.21
N ILE A 204 -11.45 -2.70 -25.22
CA ILE A 204 -11.36 -4.12 -25.61
C ILE A 204 -9.93 -4.55 -25.99
N SER A 205 -9.15 -3.67 -26.62
CA SER A 205 -7.75 -3.98 -26.96
C SER A 205 -6.88 -4.14 -25.72
N HIS A 206 -7.09 -3.32 -24.70
CA HIS A 206 -6.39 -3.42 -23.42
C HIS A 206 -6.88 -4.64 -22.62
N PHE A 207 -8.19 -4.87 -22.58
CA PHE A 207 -8.79 -6.06 -21.99
C PHE A 207 -8.21 -7.35 -22.59
N ASN A 208 -8.11 -7.44 -23.92
CA ASN A 208 -7.56 -8.61 -24.62
C ASN A 208 -6.11 -8.90 -24.24
N LYS A 209 -5.30 -7.87 -23.95
CA LYS A 209 -3.94 -8.07 -23.42
C LYS A 209 -4.00 -8.73 -22.05
N ILE A 210 -4.78 -8.18 -21.11
CA ILE A 210 -4.91 -8.76 -19.77
C ILE A 210 -5.38 -10.23 -19.87
N MET A 211 -6.39 -10.48 -20.71
CA MET A 211 -6.91 -11.83 -20.92
C MET A 211 -5.90 -12.79 -21.55
N SER A 212 -5.02 -12.33 -22.44
CA SER A 212 -3.99 -13.20 -23.01
C SER A 212 -3.01 -13.71 -21.93
N LYS A 213 -2.69 -12.86 -20.94
CA LYS A 213 -1.88 -13.26 -19.78
C LYS A 213 -2.63 -14.18 -18.82
N ALA A 214 -3.94 -13.99 -18.66
CA ALA A 214 -4.76 -14.93 -17.90
C ALA A 214 -4.82 -16.32 -18.55
N LEU A 215 -4.97 -16.38 -19.87
CA LEU A 215 -4.95 -17.62 -20.64
C LEU A 215 -3.58 -18.30 -20.58
N GLN A 216 -2.48 -17.52 -20.58
CA GLN A 216 -1.12 -18.05 -20.36
C GLN A 216 -1.02 -18.78 -19.00
N CYS A 217 -1.79 -18.36 -18.00
CA CYS A 217 -1.87 -19.01 -16.68
C CYS A 217 -2.88 -20.18 -16.63
N GLY A 218 -3.56 -20.48 -17.74
CA GLY A 218 -4.57 -21.55 -17.83
C GLY A 218 -5.98 -21.15 -17.37
N TYR A 219 -6.28 -19.86 -17.27
CA TYR A 219 -7.58 -19.37 -16.78
C TYR A 219 -8.42 -18.71 -17.87
N GLU A 220 -9.63 -19.23 -18.07
CA GLU A 220 -10.61 -18.64 -18.99
C GLU A 220 -11.42 -17.51 -18.32
N TRP A 221 -11.82 -17.72 -17.07
CA TRP A 221 -12.63 -16.79 -16.29
C TRP A 221 -11.77 -16.05 -15.28
N VAL A 222 -11.84 -14.73 -15.30
CA VAL A 222 -11.11 -13.89 -14.36
C VAL A 222 -12.00 -12.89 -13.64
N TRP A 223 -11.71 -12.65 -12.38
CA TRP A 223 -12.20 -11.48 -11.65
C TRP A 223 -11.21 -10.33 -11.83
N LEU A 224 -11.71 -9.16 -12.22
CA LEU A 224 -10.91 -7.95 -12.42
C LEU A 224 -11.65 -6.76 -11.77
N ASP A 225 -11.03 -6.18 -10.75
CA ASP A 225 -11.63 -5.08 -9.97
C ASP A 225 -12.01 -3.85 -10.81
N LEU A 226 -11.27 -3.54 -11.89
CA LEU A 226 -11.58 -2.48 -12.84
C LEU A 226 -12.94 -2.65 -13.53
N LEU A 227 -13.46 -3.87 -13.55
CA LEU A 227 -14.76 -4.22 -14.13
C LEU A 227 -15.78 -4.64 -13.08
N ALA A 228 -15.34 -5.14 -11.92
CA ALA A 228 -16.22 -5.69 -10.89
C ALA A 228 -16.52 -4.72 -9.73
N ILE A 229 -15.75 -3.63 -9.57
CA ILE A 229 -15.98 -2.61 -8.54
C ILE A 229 -16.53 -1.34 -9.19
N PRO A 230 -17.72 -0.86 -8.78
CA PRO A 230 -18.29 0.35 -9.34
C PRO A 230 -17.45 1.60 -9.05
N LYS A 231 -17.34 2.48 -10.04
CA LYS A 231 -16.61 3.75 -9.95
C LYS A 231 -17.54 4.95 -10.01
N LYS A 232 -17.19 6.00 -9.27
CA LYS A 232 -17.90 7.29 -9.33
C LYS A 232 -17.54 7.97 -10.65
N THR A 233 -18.54 8.28 -11.46
CA THR A 233 -18.42 9.04 -12.71
C THR A 233 -18.25 10.54 -12.48
N ASP A 234 -18.74 11.05 -11.34
CA ASP A 234 -18.61 12.43 -10.92
C ASP A 234 -18.26 12.46 -9.41
N PRO A 235 -17.12 13.06 -9.01
CA PRO A 235 -16.74 13.23 -7.61
C PRO A 235 -17.82 13.89 -6.75
N ASP A 236 -18.60 14.81 -7.34
CA ASP A 236 -19.62 15.60 -6.68
C ASP A 236 -21.01 14.92 -6.71
N SER A 237 -21.16 13.83 -7.46
CA SER A 237 -22.40 13.05 -7.47
C SER A 237 -22.58 12.26 -6.17
N SER A 238 -23.69 12.50 -5.49
CA SER A 238 -24.17 11.75 -4.33
C SER A 238 -24.99 10.53 -4.74
N ASP A 239 -24.49 9.73 -5.68
CA ASP A 239 -25.18 8.48 -6.05
C ASP A 239 -25.12 7.49 -4.88
N PHE A 240 -26.22 7.48 -4.13
CA PHE A 240 -26.42 6.65 -2.95
C PHE A 240 -26.34 5.16 -3.29
N ARG A 241 -26.88 4.77 -4.46
CA ARG A 241 -26.93 3.38 -4.91
C ARG A 241 -25.55 2.91 -5.28
N LEU A 242 -24.82 3.67 -6.09
CA LEU A 242 -23.43 3.36 -6.46
C LEU A 242 -22.54 3.17 -5.22
N SER A 243 -22.65 4.09 -4.26
CA SER A 243 -21.88 4.03 -3.01
C SER A 243 -22.26 2.82 -2.16
N HIS A 244 -23.54 2.43 -2.15
CA HIS A 244 -24.01 1.22 -1.48
C HIS A 244 -23.45 -0.04 -2.14
N VAL A 245 -23.58 -0.18 -3.48
CA VAL A 245 -23.05 -1.32 -4.24
C VAL A 245 -21.54 -1.43 -4.06
N LYS A 246 -20.81 -0.31 -4.11
CA LYS A 246 -19.36 -0.31 -3.83
C LYS A 246 -19.04 -0.88 -2.45
N ASN A 247 -19.80 -0.50 -1.43
CA ASN A 247 -19.55 -0.96 -0.07
C ASN A 247 -19.75 -2.47 0.07
N ILE A 248 -20.86 -3.00 -0.44
CA ILE A 248 -21.12 -4.45 -0.40
C ILE A 248 -20.09 -5.25 -1.23
N VAL A 249 -19.64 -4.71 -2.36
CA VAL A 249 -18.56 -5.33 -3.17
C VAL A 249 -17.26 -5.37 -2.38
N ILE A 250 -16.85 -4.26 -1.75
CA ILE A 250 -15.64 -4.21 -0.90
C ILE A 250 -15.72 -5.25 0.22
N ASN A 251 -16.88 -5.37 0.85
CA ASN A 251 -17.12 -6.33 1.92
C ASN A 251 -17.15 -7.80 1.44
N SER A 252 -17.35 -8.03 0.14
CA SER A 252 -17.26 -9.36 -0.49
C SER A 252 -15.85 -9.76 -0.93
N LEU A 253 -14.85 -8.86 -0.84
CA LEU A 253 -13.50 -9.14 -1.34
C LEU A 253 -12.83 -10.32 -0.63
N GLU A 254 -13.17 -10.58 0.63
CA GLU A 254 -12.66 -11.77 1.33
C GLU A 254 -13.04 -13.05 0.57
N SER A 255 -14.33 -13.22 0.26
CA SER A 255 -14.80 -14.43 -0.41
C SER A 255 -14.30 -14.50 -1.85
N VAL A 256 -14.22 -13.37 -2.56
CA VAL A 256 -13.69 -13.30 -3.92
C VAL A 256 -12.24 -13.79 -3.99
N TYR A 257 -11.35 -13.32 -3.11
CA TYR A 257 -9.95 -13.73 -3.19
C TYR A 257 -9.70 -15.10 -2.56
N ARG A 258 -10.38 -15.44 -1.47
CA ARG A 258 -10.26 -16.76 -0.81
C ARG A 258 -10.75 -17.90 -1.70
N ASN A 259 -11.79 -17.66 -2.51
CA ASN A 259 -12.36 -18.69 -3.38
C ASN A 259 -11.65 -18.82 -4.74
N ALA A 260 -10.92 -17.79 -5.18
CA ALA A 260 -10.14 -17.84 -6.40
C ALA A 260 -9.12 -19.00 -6.37
N ASP A 261 -8.92 -19.67 -7.50
CA ASP A 261 -7.95 -20.77 -7.60
C ASP A 261 -6.50 -20.28 -7.71
N ALA A 262 -6.35 -19.02 -8.12
CA ALA A 262 -5.11 -18.27 -8.14
C ALA A 262 -5.39 -16.77 -8.19
N VAL A 263 -4.41 -15.98 -7.74
CA VAL A 263 -4.24 -14.59 -8.12
C VAL A 263 -3.15 -14.51 -9.18
N ILE A 264 -3.43 -13.81 -10.27
CA ILE A 264 -2.48 -13.53 -11.36
C ILE A 264 -1.92 -12.13 -11.13
N VAL A 265 -0.62 -12.05 -10.85
CA VAL A 265 0.11 -10.82 -10.57
C VAL A 265 0.63 -10.22 -11.86
N LEU A 266 0.19 -8.99 -12.15
CA LEU A 266 0.64 -8.18 -13.28
C LEU A 266 1.42 -6.97 -12.72
N ASP A 267 2.75 -7.07 -12.74
CA ASP A 267 3.67 -6.01 -12.31
C ASP A 267 4.56 -5.57 -13.48
N SER A 268 4.80 -4.27 -13.59
CA SER A 268 5.60 -3.66 -14.66
C SER A 268 6.97 -4.31 -14.89
N PHE A 269 7.73 -4.55 -13.82
CA PHE A 269 9.08 -5.10 -13.92
C PHE A 269 9.02 -6.58 -14.30
N ALA A 270 8.15 -7.34 -13.64
CA ALA A 270 7.95 -8.74 -13.96
C ALA A 270 7.54 -8.94 -15.43
N LEU A 271 6.55 -8.17 -15.92
CA LEU A 271 6.05 -8.28 -17.30
C LEU A 271 7.08 -7.94 -18.37
N ASN A 272 8.13 -7.18 -18.03
CA ASN A 272 9.24 -6.87 -18.93
C ASN A 272 10.42 -7.86 -18.82
N LEU A 273 10.42 -8.74 -17.80
CA LEU A 273 11.51 -9.68 -17.55
C LEU A 273 11.36 -10.93 -18.42
N PRO A 274 12.31 -11.25 -19.33
CA PRO A 274 12.27 -12.46 -20.14
C PRO A 274 12.90 -13.66 -19.41
N SER A 275 12.38 -14.01 -18.22
CA SER A 275 12.93 -15.09 -17.40
C SER A 275 11.85 -15.95 -16.75
N ALA A 276 12.17 -17.22 -16.51
CA ALA A 276 11.39 -18.13 -15.67
C ALA A 276 12.10 -18.44 -14.34
N ASP A 277 13.27 -17.84 -14.08
CA ASP A 277 14.04 -18.07 -12.87
C ASP A 277 13.41 -17.34 -11.67
N PRO A 278 12.92 -18.06 -10.64
CA PRO A 278 12.33 -17.43 -9.46
C PRO A 278 13.29 -16.47 -8.74
N LEU A 279 14.60 -16.72 -8.79
CA LEU A 279 15.62 -15.86 -8.17
C LEU A 279 15.86 -14.56 -8.93
N ARG A 280 15.39 -14.46 -10.18
CA ARG A 280 15.36 -13.20 -10.95
C ARG A 280 14.02 -12.50 -10.83
N VAL A 281 12.93 -13.25 -10.77
CA VAL A 281 11.57 -12.71 -10.61
C VAL A 281 11.40 -12.03 -9.24
N ALA A 282 11.91 -12.64 -8.17
CA ALA A 282 11.80 -12.08 -6.82
C ALA A 282 12.39 -10.67 -6.69
N PRO A 283 13.68 -10.42 -7.01
CA PRO A 283 14.24 -9.07 -6.97
C PRO A 283 13.60 -8.11 -7.99
N ALA A 284 13.10 -8.60 -9.13
CA ALA A 284 12.36 -7.75 -10.08
C ALA A 284 11.07 -7.20 -9.47
N LEU A 285 10.33 -8.00 -8.70
CA LEU A 285 9.13 -7.55 -7.98
C LEU A 285 9.43 -6.55 -6.86
N ILE A 286 10.61 -6.60 -6.25
CA ILE A 286 11.05 -5.57 -5.27
C ILE A 286 11.13 -4.19 -5.94
N CYS A 287 11.60 -4.15 -7.20
CA CYS A 287 11.63 -2.93 -8.01
C CYS A 287 10.23 -2.53 -8.55
N GLY A 288 9.30 -3.48 -8.58
CA GLY A 288 7.91 -3.32 -9.02
C GLY A 288 7.05 -2.46 -8.10
N LEU A 289 5.88 -2.00 -8.59
CA LEU A 289 4.94 -1.24 -7.74
C LEU A 289 4.05 -2.19 -6.93
N TRP A 290 3.92 -3.44 -7.38
CA TRP A 290 2.98 -4.39 -6.81
C TRP A 290 3.22 -4.63 -5.31
N LEU A 291 4.46 -4.76 -4.86
CA LEU A 291 4.78 -4.94 -3.43
C LEU A 291 4.58 -3.70 -2.56
N THR A 292 4.25 -2.54 -3.15
CA THR A 292 4.11 -1.27 -2.42
C THR A 292 2.67 -0.90 -2.07
N ARG A 293 1.66 -1.66 -2.51
CA ARG A 293 0.26 -1.32 -2.28
C ARG A 293 -0.33 -2.16 -1.16
N ILE A 294 -1.22 -1.57 -0.36
CA ILE A 294 -1.94 -2.30 0.71
C ILE A 294 -2.87 -3.36 0.10
N TRP A 295 -3.57 -3.01 -0.97
CA TRP A 295 -4.54 -3.91 -1.61
C TRP A 295 -3.86 -5.17 -2.15
N THR A 296 -2.74 -5.05 -2.85
CA THR A 296 -2.01 -6.22 -3.40
C THR A 296 -1.49 -7.17 -2.32
N TYR A 297 -1.23 -6.67 -1.10
CA TYR A 297 -0.92 -7.53 0.05
C TYR A 297 -2.11 -8.41 0.41
N GLN A 298 -3.29 -7.80 0.56
CA GLN A 298 -4.52 -8.52 0.86
C GLN A 298 -4.78 -9.59 -0.20
N GLU A 299 -4.61 -9.23 -1.48
CA GLU A 299 -4.84 -10.11 -2.62
C GLU A 299 -3.94 -11.33 -2.57
N ALA A 300 -2.64 -11.14 -2.34
CA ALA A 300 -1.67 -12.23 -2.22
C ALA A 300 -1.96 -13.13 -1.01
N LYS A 301 -2.24 -12.54 0.15
CA LYS A 301 -2.46 -13.27 1.40
C LYS A 301 -3.74 -14.11 1.42
N LEU A 302 -4.79 -13.66 0.76
CA LEU A 302 -6.05 -14.41 0.67
C LEU A 302 -6.00 -15.51 -0.39
N ALA A 303 -5.21 -15.33 -1.44
CA ALA A 303 -5.17 -16.22 -2.59
C ALA A 303 -4.57 -17.59 -2.27
N LYS A 304 -5.20 -18.66 -2.76
CA LYS A 304 -4.68 -20.04 -2.66
C LYS A 304 -3.29 -20.18 -3.27
N ARG A 305 -3.05 -19.43 -4.36
CA ARG A 305 -1.79 -19.38 -5.11
C ARG A 305 -1.62 -17.99 -5.70
N ALA A 306 -0.39 -17.50 -5.78
CA ALA A 306 -0.05 -16.31 -6.55
C ALA A 306 0.85 -16.70 -7.75
N LEU A 307 0.48 -16.26 -8.94
CA LEU A 307 1.14 -16.53 -10.21
C LEU A 307 1.69 -15.23 -10.78
N ILE A 308 3.00 -15.11 -10.87
CA ILE A 308 3.69 -13.92 -11.36
C ILE A 308 3.92 -14.09 -12.86
N VAL A 309 3.31 -13.21 -13.65
CA VAL A 309 3.45 -13.23 -15.11
C VAL A 309 4.70 -12.47 -15.51
N THR A 310 5.55 -13.12 -16.29
CA THR A 310 6.72 -12.47 -16.90
C THR A 310 6.50 -12.20 -18.38
N ALA A 311 7.52 -11.68 -19.07
CA ALA A 311 7.44 -11.49 -20.51
C ALA A 311 7.21 -12.83 -21.25
N THR A 312 7.85 -13.90 -20.78
CA THR A 312 7.93 -15.19 -21.47
C THR A 312 7.36 -16.38 -20.69
N SER A 313 7.15 -16.25 -19.38
CA SER A 313 6.80 -17.36 -18.51
C SER A 313 5.81 -16.96 -17.42
N VAL A 314 5.41 -17.94 -16.60
CA VAL A 314 4.64 -17.74 -15.38
C VAL A 314 5.41 -18.44 -14.26
N VAL A 315 5.68 -17.73 -13.17
CA VAL A 315 6.41 -18.25 -12.00
C VAL A 315 5.48 -18.18 -10.80
N SER A 316 5.38 -19.25 -10.01
CA SER A 316 4.54 -19.21 -8.80
C SER A 316 5.28 -18.59 -7.62
N LEU A 317 4.55 -17.98 -6.69
CA LEU A 317 5.11 -17.50 -5.43
C LEU A 317 5.74 -18.66 -4.62
N ALA A 318 5.18 -19.87 -4.72
CA ALA A 318 5.75 -21.06 -4.07
C ALA A 318 7.15 -21.40 -4.61
N ASP A 319 7.36 -21.29 -5.93
CA ASP A 319 8.68 -21.51 -6.54
C ASP A 319 9.68 -20.44 -6.10
N ILE A 320 9.24 -19.18 -6.01
CA ILE A 320 10.06 -18.08 -5.46
C ILE A 320 10.49 -18.38 -4.03
N LEU A 321 9.54 -18.76 -3.17
CA LEU A 321 9.81 -19.09 -1.77
C LEU A 321 10.77 -20.26 -1.63
N SER A 322 10.54 -21.34 -2.39
CA SER A 322 11.40 -22.52 -2.42
C SER A 322 12.83 -22.14 -2.81
N ALA A 323 13.00 -21.42 -3.90
CA ALA A 323 14.32 -21.00 -4.39
C ALA A 323 15.04 -20.06 -3.40
N LEU A 324 14.32 -19.10 -2.80
CA LEU A 324 14.89 -18.18 -1.82
C LEU A 324 15.29 -18.88 -0.52
N ARG A 325 14.49 -19.86 -0.05
CA ARG A 325 14.82 -20.67 1.14
C ARG A 325 16.11 -21.46 0.92
N GLU A 326 16.27 -22.10 -0.24
CA GLU A 326 17.51 -22.83 -0.55
C GLU A 326 18.71 -21.89 -0.70
N ARG A 327 18.56 -20.74 -1.36
CA ARG A 327 19.66 -19.78 -1.51
C ARG A 327 20.06 -19.10 -0.20
N ALA A 328 19.11 -18.80 0.68
CA ALA A 328 19.42 -18.22 1.99
C ALA A 328 20.17 -19.18 2.92
N LYS A 329 20.06 -20.51 2.73
CA LYS A 329 20.90 -21.48 3.45
C LYS A 329 22.37 -21.41 3.02
N VAL A 330 22.62 -21.09 1.74
CA VAL A 330 23.97 -21.03 1.16
C VAL A 330 24.62 -19.66 1.37
N ASP A 331 23.87 -18.59 1.14
CA ASP A 331 24.32 -17.21 1.27
C ASP A 331 23.25 -16.37 1.99
N PRO A 332 23.17 -16.49 3.34
CA PRO A 332 22.18 -15.78 4.13
C PRO A 332 22.37 -14.26 4.05
N ALA A 333 23.62 -13.79 3.96
CA ALA A 333 23.91 -12.36 3.91
C ALA A 333 23.19 -11.69 2.74
N ARG A 334 23.20 -12.33 1.56
CA ARG A 334 22.56 -11.80 0.36
C ARG A 334 21.05 -12.03 0.30
N TRP A 335 20.58 -13.23 0.65
CA TRP A 335 19.21 -13.66 0.29
C TRP A 335 18.20 -13.60 1.44
N ASP A 336 18.63 -13.47 2.70
CA ASP A 336 17.75 -13.59 3.85
C ASP A 336 16.69 -12.46 3.92
N SER A 337 17.06 -11.22 3.58
CA SER A 337 16.11 -10.10 3.51
C SER A 337 15.04 -10.34 2.44
N LEU A 338 15.44 -10.75 1.23
CA LEU A 338 14.50 -11.10 0.16
C LEU A 338 13.57 -12.23 0.60
N ARG A 339 14.13 -13.32 1.13
CA ARG A 339 13.37 -14.46 1.62
C ARG A 339 12.31 -14.03 2.64
N LYS A 340 12.68 -13.23 3.64
CA LYS A 340 11.76 -12.71 4.66
C LYS A 340 10.65 -11.84 4.04
N THR A 341 10.98 -10.99 3.07
CA THR A 341 9.98 -10.16 2.37
C THR A 341 8.95 -11.01 1.63
N PHE A 342 9.35 -12.11 0.98
CA PHE A 342 8.43 -13.00 0.28
C PHE A 342 7.69 -13.97 1.19
N GLU A 343 8.32 -14.50 2.25
CA GLU A 343 7.65 -15.36 3.24
C GLU A 343 6.49 -14.64 3.93
N ARG A 344 6.63 -13.33 4.14
CA ARG A 344 5.55 -12.46 4.61
C ARG A 344 4.33 -12.41 3.67
N LEU A 345 4.43 -12.84 2.41
CA LEU A 345 3.30 -12.94 1.49
C LEU A 345 2.65 -14.32 1.49
N GLU A 346 3.26 -15.32 2.15
CA GLU A 346 2.71 -16.67 2.22
C GLU A 346 1.35 -16.65 2.92
N PRO A 347 0.31 -17.26 2.34
CA PRO A 347 -1.00 -17.36 2.98
C PRO A 347 -0.92 -18.14 4.30
N ILE A 348 -1.54 -17.62 5.36
CA ILE A 348 -1.57 -18.27 6.68
C ILE A 348 -3.03 -18.64 7.00
N TYR A 349 -3.47 -19.80 6.52
CA TYR A 349 -4.88 -20.23 6.65
C TYR A 349 -5.23 -20.81 8.02
N GLU A 350 -4.30 -21.54 8.64
CA GLU A 350 -4.59 -22.32 9.85
C GLU A 350 -4.62 -21.46 11.12
N VAL A 351 -3.67 -20.53 11.25
CA VAL A 351 -3.52 -19.67 12.43
C VAL A 351 -4.26 -18.33 12.24
N GLY A 352 -4.58 -17.96 11.00
CA GLY A 352 -5.13 -16.67 10.64
C GLY A 352 -4.07 -15.55 10.60
N ILE A 353 -4.46 -14.41 10.05
CA ILE A 353 -3.61 -13.23 9.91
C ILE A 353 -3.83 -12.32 11.11
N ASN A 354 -2.75 -12.00 11.83
CA ASN A 354 -2.79 -11.10 12.97
C ASN A 354 -2.23 -9.70 12.62
N LEU A 355 -2.43 -8.72 13.50
CA LEU A 355 -1.99 -7.34 13.25
C LEU A 355 -0.46 -7.18 13.14
N ALA A 356 0.34 -8.06 13.76
CA ALA A 356 1.80 -8.02 13.63
C ALA A 356 2.28 -8.49 12.26
N ASP A 357 1.66 -9.55 11.71
CA ASP A 357 1.89 -9.99 10.32
C ASP A 357 1.54 -8.87 9.34
N ILE A 358 0.40 -8.19 9.52
CA ILE A 358 0.03 -7.02 8.72
C ILE A 358 1.09 -5.92 8.82
N ALA A 359 1.51 -5.56 10.04
CA ALA A 359 2.46 -4.47 10.27
C ALA A 359 3.82 -4.73 9.62
N LEU A 360 4.37 -5.93 9.81
CA LEU A 360 5.68 -6.33 9.27
C LEU A 360 5.64 -6.51 7.75
N SER A 361 4.51 -6.97 7.20
CA SER A 361 4.33 -7.15 5.75
C SER A 361 4.01 -5.85 5.02
N SER A 362 3.63 -4.81 5.76
CA SER A 362 3.22 -3.51 5.25
C SER A 362 4.19 -2.37 5.58
N THR A 363 5.41 -2.66 6.04
CA THR A 363 6.45 -1.66 6.30
C THR A 363 6.76 -0.79 5.07
N ASN A 364 6.73 -1.36 3.87
CA ASN A 364 7.02 -0.63 2.62
C ASN A 364 5.75 -0.34 1.80
N ARG A 365 4.56 -0.51 2.39
CA ARG A 365 3.27 -0.37 1.68
C ARG A 365 2.60 0.95 1.95
N ARG A 366 1.89 1.47 0.94
CA ARG A 366 1.20 2.75 0.97
C ARG A 366 -0.08 2.74 0.12
N THR A 367 -0.90 3.76 0.33
CA THR A 367 -2.08 4.07 -0.48
C THR A 367 -2.25 5.59 -0.56
N GLU A 368 -2.83 6.07 -1.65
CA GLU A 368 -3.16 7.49 -1.83
C GLU A 368 -4.39 7.91 -1.03
N ASN A 369 -5.28 6.97 -0.70
CA ASN A 369 -6.52 7.27 0.01
C ASN A 369 -6.41 6.87 1.48
N THR A 370 -6.48 7.84 2.38
CA THR A 370 -6.31 7.61 3.83
C THR A 370 -7.27 6.55 4.40
N ILE A 371 -8.48 6.44 3.87
CA ILE A 371 -9.46 5.43 4.33
C ILE A 371 -8.94 4.00 4.13
N ASP A 372 -8.16 3.77 3.07
CA ASP A 372 -7.64 2.45 2.72
C ASP A 372 -6.55 1.97 3.66
N TYR A 373 -5.92 2.85 4.45
CA TYR A 373 -5.01 2.45 5.52
C TYR A 373 -5.69 1.65 6.64
N ALA A 374 -7.02 1.68 6.73
CA ALA A 374 -7.80 0.79 7.59
C ALA A 374 -8.58 -0.22 6.75
N ARG A 375 -9.35 0.27 5.76
CA ARG A 375 -10.28 -0.55 4.97
C ARG A 375 -9.59 -1.68 4.21
N GLY A 376 -8.35 -1.49 3.76
CA GLY A 376 -7.58 -2.48 3.01
C GLY A 376 -7.19 -3.74 3.81
N PHE A 377 -7.48 -3.78 5.12
CA PHE A 377 -7.20 -4.95 5.96
C PHE A 377 -8.45 -5.69 6.41
N TYR A 378 -9.65 -5.17 6.13
CA TYR A 378 -10.90 -5.72 6.65
C TYR A 378 -11.15 -7.15 6.19
N ALA A 379 -10.92 -7.43 4.91
CA ALA A 379 -11.07 -8.76 4.34
C ALA A 379 -10.06 -9.77 4.94
N LEU A 380 -8.86 -9.33 5.33
CA LEU A 380 -7.88 -10.21 6.00
C LEU A 380 -8.30 -10.57 7.42
N LEU A 381 -8.99 -9.64 8.10
CA LEU A 381 -9.38 -9.75 9.50
C LEU A 381 -10.79 -10.35 9.68
N GLY A 382 -11.51 -10.65 8.60
CA GLY A 382 -12.89 -11.10 8.62
C GLY A 382 -13.87 -10.03 9.13
N LEU A 383 -13.55 -8.75 8.88
CA LEU A 383 -14.33 -7.60 9.34
C LEU A 383 -15.16 -7.00 8.20
N GLN A 384 -16.22 -6.29 8.56
CA GLN A 384 -17.14 -5.65 7.60
C GLN A 384 -17.08 -4.13 7.73
N TRP A 385 -16.83 -3.45 6.60
CA TRP A 385 -16.75 -2.00 6.55
C TRP A 385 -18.15 -1.39 6.49
N GLN A 386 -18.40 -0.35 7.30
CA GLN A 386 -19.66 0.36 7.28
C GLN A 386 -19.65 1.55 6.32
N LYS A 387 -20.80 1.78 5.71
CA LYS A 387 -21.03 2.98 4.90
C LYS A 387 -20.77 4.22 5.76
N ASP A 388 -20.06 5.20 5.20
CA ASP A 388 -19.72 6.48 5.82
C ASP A 388 -18.64 6.48 6.92
N TRP A 389 -18.06 5.32 7.25
CA TRP A 389 -16.88 5.29 8.12
C TRP A 389 -15.71 6.06 7.53
N LYS A 390 -15.03 6.80 8.40
CA LYS A 390 -13.74 7.41 8.12
C LYS A 390 -12.62 6.47 8.55
N TYR A 391 -11.39 6.91 8.30
CA TYR A 391 -10.20 6.23 8.77
C TYR A 391 -10.24 5.91 10.27
N GLU A 392 -10.54 6.91 11.12
CA GLU A 392 -10.51 6.72 12.58
C GLU A 392 -11.56 5.70 13.08
N ASP A 393 -12.75 5.66 12.47
CA ASP A 393 -13.79 4.68 12.81
C ASP A 393 -13.30 3.27 12.46
N GLY A 394 -12.75 3.13 11.25
CA GLY A 394 -12.25 1.87 10.73
C GLY A 394 -11.12 1.28 11.56
N ILE A 395 -10.10 2.07 11.93
CA ILE A 395 -8.96 1.57 12.70
C ILE A 395 -9.33 1.29 14.16
N ARG A 396 -10.23 2.07 14.77
CA ARG A 396 -10.72 1.78 16.13
C ARG A 396 -11.49 0.47 16.17
N HIS A 397 -12.32 0.19 15.17
CA HIS A 397 -13.01 -1.09 15.08
C HIS A 397 -12.03 -2.28 14.94
N VAL A 398 -10.94 -2.12 14.19
CA VAL A 398 -9.85 -3.12 14.15
C VAL A 398 -9.23 -3.31 15.55
N TYR A 399 -8.93 -2.24 16.26
CA TYR A 399 -8.29 -2.34 17.59
C TYR A 399 -9.23 -2.88 18.66
N HIS A 400 -10.52 -2.57 18.61
CA HIS A 400 -11.51 -3.16 19.50
C HIS A 400 -11.78 -4.64 19.21
N SER A 401 -11.70 -5.06 17.95
CA SER A 401 -11.87 -6.48 17.60
C SER A 401 -10.63 -7.32 17.90
N ARG A 402 -9.44 -6.71 17.94
CA ARG A 402 -8.14 -7.40 18.14
C ARG A 402 -7.25 -6.70 19.19
N PRO A 403 -7.73 -6.46 20.43
CA PRO A 403 -7.05 -5.62 21.41
C PRO A 403 -5.67 -6.15 21.81
N GLN A 404 -5.52 -7.47 21.93
CA GLN A 404 -4.25 -8.07 22.31
C GLN A 404 -3.22 -8.04 21.17
N GLU A 405 -3.67 -8.11 19.92
CA GLU A 405 -2.78 -8.04 18.77
C GLU A 405 -2.26 -6.60 18.57
N VAL A 406 -3.09 -5.58 18.82
CA VAL A 406 -2.60 -4.18 18.77
C VAL A 406 -1.63 -3.89 19.92
N ALA A 407 -1.84 -4.48 21.11
CA ALA A 407 -0.92 -4.39 22.22
C ALA A 407 0.50 -4.84 21.84
N MET A 408 0.64 -5.89 21.02
CA MET A 408 1.95 -6.36 20.51
C MET A 408 2.70 -5.30 19.70
N LEU A 409 1.99 -4.32 19.12
CA LEU A 409 2.56 -3.28 18.26
C LEU A 409 2.87 -1.98 19.01
N ALA A 410 2.55 -1.91 20.31
CA ALA A 410 2.70 -0.69 21.11
C ALA A 410 4.12 -0.10 21.06
N SER A 411 5.14 -0.97 21.02
CA SER A 411 6.55 -0.61 20.96
C SER A 411 7.06 -0.21 19.58
N MET A 412 6.32 -0.49 18.49
CA MET A 412 6.81 -0.22 17.14
C MET A 412 6.77 1.28 16.84
N HIS A 413 7.86 1.83 16.29
CA HIS A 413 7.95 3.22 15.88
C HIS A 413 7.02 3.51 14.70
N SER A 414 6.07 4.41 14.91
CA SER A 414 5.17 4.94 13.88
C SER A 414 4.47 6.22 14.35
N LEU A 415 3.72 6.88 13.47
CA LEU A 415 2.87 8.01 13.84
C LEU A 415 1.90 7.61 14.97
N ARG A 416 1.65 8.51 15.91
CA ARG A 416 0.74 8.33 17.07
C ARG A 416 -0.39 9.37 17.04
N GLY A 417 -1.20 9.41 18.10
CA GLY A 417 -2.25 10.43 18.27
C GLY A 417 -3.65 9.95 17.85
N LEU A 418 -3.95 8.67 18.08
CA LEU A 418 -5.35 8.24 18.16
C LEU A 418 -5.97 8.75 19.46
N ALA A 419 -7.29 8.87 19.47
CA ALA A 419 -8.00 9.20 20.70
C ALA A 419 -7.85 8.08 21.73
N GLN A 420 -8.02 8.46 22.99
CA GLN A 420 -8.12 7.53 24.12
C GLN A 420 -9.19 6.44 23.81
N PRO A 421 -8.98 5.17 24.20
CA PRO A 421 -7.92 4.63 25.04
C PRO A 421 -6.69 4.11 24.24
N PHE A 422 -6.48 4.60 23.01
CA PHE A 422 -5.48 4.06 22.07
C PHE A 422 -4.35 5.04 21.73
N SER A 423 -4.04 6.02 22.58
CA SER A 423 -2.97 7.00 22.23
C SER A 423 -1.61 6.33 21.99
N TRP A 424 -1.35 5.23 22.71
CA TRP A 424 -0.15 4.40 22.63
C TRP A 424 -0.08 3.56 21.36
N ALA A 425 -1.22 3.24 20.75
CA ALA A 425 -1.27 2.38 19.60
C ALA A 425 -0.74 3.10 18.34
N PRO A 426 -0.12 2.37 17.41
CA PRO A 426 0.20 2.91 16.09
C PRO A 426 -0.99 3.60 15.46
N ARG A 427 -0.81 4.78 14.87
CA ARG A 427 -1.88 5.45 14.14
C ARG A 427 -2.25 4.63 12.92
N TYR A 428 -1.29 4.06 12.19
CA TYR A 428 -1.47 3.22 11.01
C TYR A 428 -0.84 1.84 11.23
N LEU A 429 -1.40 0.80 10.60
CA LEU A 429 -0.81 -0.54 10.56
C LEU A 429 0.30 -0.68 9.51
N VAL A 430 0.55 0.35 8.71
CA VAL A 430 1.60 0.33 7.69
C VAL A 430 2.82 1.12 8.13
N GLN A 431 3.93 0.92 7.43
CA GLN A 431 5.16 1.71 7.60
C GLN A 431 5.80 1.61 8.99
N GLN A 432 5.28 0.77 9.87
CA GLN A 432 5.85 0.63 11.21
C GLN A 432 7.29 0.12 11.16
N GLN A 433 8.13 0.65 12.06
CA GLN A 433 9.53 0.26 12.24
C GLN A 433 9.75 -0.32 13.64
N GLY A 434 10.79 -1.14 13.80
CA GLY A 434 11.12 -1.79 15.06
C GLY A 434 10.49 -3.17 15.21
N GLN A 435 10.38 -3.64 16.45
CA GLN A 435 9.98 -5.01 16.76
C GLN A 435 8.62 -5.04 17.47
N SER A 436 7.80 -6.04 17.10
CA SER A 436 6.60 -6.40 17.84
C SER A 436 6.97 -7.21 19.09
N LYS A 437 6.14 -7.12 20.13
CA LYS A 437 6.28 -7.92 21.35
C LYS A 437 5.43 -9.18 21.32
N ALA A 438 5.75 -10.11 22.22
CA ALA A 438 4.96 -11.32 22.39
C ALA A 438 3.54 -10.99 22.87
N PRO A 439 2.53 -11.83 22.56
CA PRO A 439 1.13 -11.57 22.89
C PRO A 439 0.79 -11.42 24.38
N TYR A 440 1.70 -11.73 25.30
CA TYR A 440 1.48 -11.63 26.75
C TYR A 440 2.28 -10.50 27.41
N PHE A 441 3.07 -9.75 26.62
CA PHE A 441 3.99 -8.75 27.16
C PHE A 441 3.26 -7.53 27.72
N TYR A 442 2.15 -7.14 27.09
CA TYR A 442 1.26 -6.08 27.54
C TYR A 442 -0.16 -6.61 27.69
N ASN A 443 -1.00 -5.92 28.45
CA ASN A 443 -2.41 -6.28 28.61
C ASN A 443 -3.31 -5.06 28.37
N PHE A 444 -4.27 -5.16 27.46
CA PHE A 444 -5.24 -4.09 27.23
C PHE A 444 -6.48 -4.29 28.10
N THR A 445 -6.77 -3.34 28.99
CA THR A 445 -7.84 -3.43 29.98
C THR A 445 -9.16 -2.77 29.54
N GLY A 446 -9.29 -2.42 28.26
CA GLY A 446 -10.42 -1.62 27.76
C GLY A 446 -10.27 -0.11 27.99
N THR A 447 -9.59 0.28 29.07
CA THR A 447 -9.30 1.69 29.42
C THR A 447 -7.90 2.13 29.00
N GLY A 448 -7.00 1.20 28.70
CA GLY A 448 -5.63 1.48 28.27
C GLY A 448 -4.77 0.23 28.22
N LEU A 449 -3.49 0.42 27.89
CA LEU A 449 -2.47 -0.61 27.86
C LEU A 449 -1.70 -0.64 29.18
N VAL A 450 -1.68 -1.80 29.83
CA VAL A 450 -0.91 -2.06 31.05
C VAL A 450 0.33 -2.87 30.72
N GLY A 451 1.47 -2.47 31.27
CA GLY A 451 2.67 -3.30 31.29
C GLY A 451 3.89 -2.58 31.85
N SER A 452 5.02 -3.27 31.84
CA SER A 452 6.28 -2.76 32.36
C SER A 452 7.05 -1.99 31.30
N TRP A 453 7.52 -0.80 31.63
CA TRP A 453 8.29 0.06 30.74
C TRP A 453 9.48 0.67 31.47
N TYR A 454 10.63 0.73 30.80
CA TYR A 454 11.72 1.60 31.20
C TYR A 454 11.27 3.04 30.98
N THR A 455 11.42 3.91 31.97
CA THR A 455 10.91 5.28 31.91
C THR A 455 11.92 6.29 32.45
N ALA A 456 12.11 7.39 31.71
CA ALA A 456 13.01 8.46 32.10
C ALA A 456 12.36 9.84 31.94
N VAL A 457 12.73 10.79 32.82
CA VAL A 457 12.24 12.17 32.80
C VAL A 457 13.05 12.99 31.81
N VAL A 458 12.37 13.69 30.90
CA VAL A 458 13.02 14.65 30.01
C VAL A 458 13.03 16.01 30.71
N ARG A 459 14.21 16.57 30.93
CA ARG A 459 14.40 17.86 31.62
C ARG A 459 14.49 19.04 30.68
N GLU A 460 15.12 18.83 29.53
CA GLU A 460 15.43 19.91 28.61
C GLU A 460 15.47 19.41 27.17
N ARG A 461 14.91 20.18 26.25
CA ARG A 461 15.21 20.06 24.82
C ARG A 461 16.39 20.97 24.51
N VAL A 462 17.58 20.39 24.47
CA VAL A 462 18.85 21.09 24.24
C VAL A 462 18.93 21.63 22.81
N HIS A 463 18.56 20.78 21.84
CA HIS A 463 18.64 21.13 20.43
C HIS A 463 17.56 20.42 19.61
N ALA A 464 17.16 21.03 18.49
CA ALA A 464 16.34 20.42 17.46
C ALA A 464 17.03 20.62 16.11
N ALA A 465 17.06 19.57 15.30
CA ALA A 465 17.78 19.50 14.04
C ALA A 465 17.04 18.60 13.04
N PHE A 466 17.50 18.57 11.79
CA PHE A 466 17.15 17.50 10.87
C PHE A 466 18.20 16.39 10.94
N TYR A 467 17.73 15.15 11.05
CA TYR A 467 18.52 13.94 10.94
C TYR A 467 18.72 13.61 9.46
N GLY A 468 19.96 13.65 8.97
CA GLY A 468 20.29 13.42 7.56
C GLY A 468 21.58 14.15 7.14
N ALA A 469 22.08 13.87 5.94
CA ALA A 469 23.23 14.59 5.38
C ALA A 469 22.85 16.04 5.06
N ALA A 470 23.72 17.01 5.40
CA ALA A 470 23.46 18.43 5.21
C ALA A 470 23.23 18.84 3.74
N GLU A 471 23.76 18.04 2.81
CA GLU A 471 23.69 18.25 1.36
C GLU A 471 22.52 17.51 0.69
N ALA A 472 21.74 16.72 1.44
CA ALA A 472 20.60 16.00 0.87
C ALA A 472 19.45 16.99 0.61
N GLU A 473 19.34 17.48 -0.63
CA GLU A 473 18.32 18.45 -1.04
C GLU A 473 16.88 17.90 -1.00
N ALA A 474 16.69 16.59 -0.85
CA ALA A 474 15.36 15.98 -0.80
C ALA A 474 14.76 16.09 0.62
N GLU A 475 13.62 16.80 0.76
CA GLU A 475 12.79 16.84 1.97
C GLU A 475 12.43 15.44 2.54
N GLN A 476 12.60 14.38 1.74
CA GLN A 476 12.19 13.00 2.02
C GLN A 476 13.14 12.24 2.98
N ASP A 477 14.42 12.62 3.05
CA ASP A 477 15.41 11.91 3.87
C ASP A 477 15.63 12.53 5.25
N HIS A 478 15.17 13.77 5.44
CA HIS A 478 15.24 14.43 6.72
C HIS A 478 14.22 13.81 7.67
N LYS A 479 14.54 13.73 8.95
CA LYS A 479 13.57 13.50 10.02
C LYS A 479 13.86 14.47 11.15
N LEU A 480 12.84 14.89 11.91
CA LEU A 480 13.09 15.79 13.03
C LEU A 480 13.85 15.05 14.14
N ALA A 481 15.05 15.51 14.46
CA ALA A 481 15.90 15.03 15.54
C ALA A 481 15.82 15.97 16.74
N LEU A 482 15.75 15.40 17.94
CA LEU A 482 15.78 16.15 19.20
C LEU A 482 16.94 15.65 20.05
N GLN A 483 17.81 16.57 20.46
CA GLN A 483 18.79 16.31 21.50
C GLN A 483 18.18 16.72 22.85
N LEU A 484 18.16 15.79 23.78
CA LEU A 484 17.42 15.88 25.02
C LEU A 484 18.37 15.67 26.20
N ARG A 485 18.16 16.43 27.27
CA ARG A 485 18.73 16.16 28.60
C ARG A 485 17.74 15.34 29.39
N ILE A 486 18.15 14.13 29.78
CA ILE A 486 17.28 13.12 30.38
C ILE A 486 17.86 12.69 31.72
N ASP A 487 17.02 12.57 32.74
CA ASP A 487 17.44 12.05 34.04
C ASP A 487 17.57 10.53 34.01
N THR A 488 18.63 10.06 34.63
CA THR A 488 18.91 8.64 34.87
C THR A 488 18.41 8.20 36.23
N MET A 489 18.34 6.88 36.44
CA MET A 489 17.97 6.28 37.72
C MET A 489 18.91 6.70 38.88
N SER A 490 20.17 7.02 38.59
CA SER A 490 21.15 7.50 39.59
C SER A 490 20.96 8.97 39.98
N GLY A 491 20.04 9.70 39.33
CA GLY A 491 19.84 11.13 39.52
C GLY A 491 20.77 12.02 38.70
N ALA A 492 21.72 11.45 37.95
CA ALA A 492 22.50 12.20 36.96
C ALA A 492 21.66 12.48 35.70
N SER A 493 21.99 13.54 34.94
CA SER A 493 21.39 13.79 33.63
C SER A 493 22.35 13.48 32.49
N VAL A 494 21.86 12.79 31.47
CA VAL A 494 22.61 12.42 30.25
C VAL A 494 22.04 13.13 29.03
N LEU A 495 22.86 13.25 27.98
CA LEU A 495 22.40 13.68 26.67
C LEU A 495 22.00 12.45 25.83
N ALA A 496 20.82 12.52 25.23
CA ALA A 496 20.33 11.52 24.30
C ALA A 496 19.76 12.18 23.05
N THR A 497 19.87 11.50 21.91
CA THR A 497 19.32 11.97 20.64
C THR A 497 18.24 11.02 20.17
N VAL A 498 17.05 11.56 19.92
CA VAL A 498 15.91 10.82 19.38
C VAL A 498 15.53 11.37 18.01
N VAL A 499 15.12 10.50 17.09
CA VAL A 499 14.64 10.88 15.75
C VAL A 499 13.17 10.50 15.64
N THR A 500 12.33 11.47 15.32
CA THR A 500 10.88 11.26 15.26
C THR A 500 10.42 10.71 13.91
N TRP A 501 9.13 10.40 13.81
CA TRP A 501 8.54 9.78 12.61
C TRP A 501 8.59 10.67 11.37
N ASP A 502 8.43 11.99 11.54
CA ASP A 502 8.20 12.97 10.47
C ASP A 502 9.27 14.08 10.51
N VAL A 503 9.41 14.83 9.41
CA VAL A 503 10.14 16.11 9.38
C VAL A 503 9.37 17.21 10.08
N LYS A 504 8.04 17.07 10.17
CA LYS A 504 7.15 18.13 10.66
C LYS A 504 6.93 18.02 12.18
N TRP A 505 6.82 19.18 12.80
CA TRP A 505 6.28 19.33 14.13
C TRP A 505 4.78 18.96 14.13
N THR A 506 4.47 17.72 14.50
CA THR A 506 3.07 17.30 14.67
C THR A 506 2.46 17.95 15.91
N PRO A 507 1.13 18.15 15.98
CA PRO A 507 0.49 18.71 17.18
C PRO A 507 0.85 17.94 18.46
N GLY A 508 0.86 16.60 18.40
CA GLY A 508 1.26 15.77 19.53
C GLY A 508 2.71 16.01 19.97
N LEU A 509 3.64 16.14 19.03
CA LEU A 509 5.04 16.41 19.36
C LEU A 509 5.26 17.81 19.94
N VAL A 510 4.54 18.82 19.41
CA VAL A 510 4.56 20.19 19.96
C VAL A 510 4.08 20.16 21.41
N THR A 511 2.92 19.56 21.67
CA THR A 511 2.38 19.40 23.02
C THR A 511 3.37 18.65 23.92
N TRP A 512 4.01 17.60 23.43
CA TRP A 512 4.98 16.85 24.24
C TRP A 512 6.21 17.69 24.63
N VAL A 513 6.74 18.50 23.70
CA VAL A 513 7.86 19.40 24.00
C VAL A 513 7.46 20.49 25.00
N GLU A 514 6.24 21.01 24.92
CA GLU A 514 5.72 21.99 25.88
C GLU A 514 5.56 21.43 27.31
N LEU A 515 5.49 20.11 27.47
CA LEU A 515 5.44 19.44 28.77
C LEU A 515 6.82 19.28 29.43
N ILE A 516 7.93 19.43 28.69
CA ILE A 516 9.28 19.24 29.24
C ILE A 516 9.52 20.14 30.48
N PRO A 517 9.25 21.46 30.46
CA PRO A 517 9.47 22.33 31.61
C PRO A 517 8.62 21.99 32.83
N THR A 518 7.49 21.30 32.64
CA THR A 518 6.59 20.89 33.73
C THR A 518 7.10 19.66 34.49
N GLY A 519 8.12 18.98 33.97
CA GLY A 519 8.64 17.75 34.54
C GLY A 519 7.72 16.53 34.35
N THR A 520 6.71 16.61 33.47
CA THR A 520 5.76 15.53 33.18
C THR A 520 6.05 14.79 31.87
N ALA A 521 6.94 15.32 31.02
CA ALA A 521 7.38 14.64 29.82
C ALA A 521 8.24 13.42 30.16
N ARG A 522 7.93 12.28 29.52
CA ARG A 522 8.63 11.01 29.66
C ARG A 522 9.05 10.45 28.32
N ILE A 523 10.18 9.76 28.33
CA ILE A 523 10.54 8.79 27.31
C ILE A 523 10.36 7.41 27.95
N ILE A 524 9.63 6.54 27.25
CA ILE A 524 9.40 5.17 27.70
C ILE A 524 9.79 4.15 26.62
N CYS A 525 10.32 3.01 27.03
CA CYS A 525 10.77 1.93 26.15
C CYS A 525 10.42 0.55 26.75
N PRO A 526 10.03 -0.45 25.94
CA PRO A 526 9.89 -1.83 26.43
C PRO A 526 11.18 -2.41 27.02
N ASP A 527 12.31 -2.04 26.42
CA ASP A 527 13.61 -2.64 26.65
C ASP A 527 14.56 -1.60 27.26
N ALA A 528 15.74 -2.04 27.69
CA ALA A 528 16.78 -1.14 28.17
C ALA A 528 17.12 -0.11 27.07
N MET A 529 17.21 1.16 27.46
CA MET A 529 17.47 2.27 26.54
C MET A 529 18.97 2.42 26.27
N THR A 530 19.56 1.43 25.62
CA THR A 530 20.96 1.41 25.21
C THR A 530 21.12 1.91 23.77
N SER A 531 22.22 2.63 23.48
CA SER A 531 22.49 3.08 22.10
C SER A 531 22.96 1.92 21.24
N TYR A 532 22.34 1.76 20.06
CA TYR A 532 22.71 0.84 18.96
C TYR A 532 23.34 -0.49 19.41
N GLU A 533 22.50 -1.40 19.90
CA GLU A 533 22.85 -2.81 20.03
C GLU A 533 22.34 -3.58 18.79
N GLU A 534 23.14 -4.52 18.28
CA GLU A 534 22.71 -5.54 17.31
C GLU A 534 21.99 -5.01 16.05
N ARG A 535 22.48 -3.91 15.48
CA ARG A 535 21.99 -3.33 14.21
C ARG A 535 20.60 -2.69 14.25
N SER A 536 20.02 -2.41 15.42
CA SER A 536 18.74 -1.69 15.50
C SER A 536 18.74 -0.58 16.55
N PHE A 537 18.01 0.49 16.27
CA PHE A 537 17.79 1.56 17.24
C PHE A 537 16.54 1.25 18.08
N PRO A 538 16.59 1.36 19.41
CA PRO A 538 15.41 1.18 20.24
C PRO A 538 14.30 2.15 19.85
N SER A 539 13.09 1.63 19.72
CA SER A 539 11.89 2.46 19.54
C SER A 539 11.41 2.94 20.91
N VAL A 540 11.18 4.24 21.04
CA VAL A 540 10.73 4.88 22.27
C VAL A 540 9.41 5.62 22.05
N LEU A 541 8.58 5.66 23.09
CA LEU A 541 7.35 6.45 23.10
C LEU A 541 7.59 7.75 23.87
N LEU A 542 7.06 8.83 23.32
CA LEU A 542 7.10 10.17 23.90
C LEU A 542 5.77 10.39 24.63
N ALA A 543 5.80 10.18 25.95
CA ALA A 543 4.60 10.12 26.79
C ALA A 543 4.48 11.31 27.74
N ARG A 544 3.25 11.61 28.13
CA ARG A 544 2.90 12.51 29.23
C ARG A 544 2.57 11.67 30.46
N GLN A 545 3.30 11.87 31.57
CA GLN A 545 2.88 11.34 32.86
C GLN A 545 1.83 12.27 33.48
N LYS A 546 0.68 11.71 33.86
CA LYS A 546 -0.36 12.39 34.64
C LYS A 546 -0.17 12.12 36.14
N PRO A 547 -0.70 13.00 37.02
CA PRO A 547 -0.79 12.70 38.44
C PRO A 547 -1.51 11.38 38.67
N HIS A 548 -0.98 10.56 39.57
CA HIS A 548 -1.56 9.27 39.95
C HIS A 548 -1.24 8.98 41.41
N ASP A 549 -2.19 8.44 42.15
CA ASP A 549 -2.10 8.30 43.61
C ASP A 549 -1.11 7.20 44.05
N SER A 550 -0.79 6.27 43.16
CA SER A 550 0.17 5.20 43.43
C SER A 550 1.56 5.56 42.89
N PRO A 551 2.61 5.63 43.75
CA PRO A 551 3.98 5.87 43.30
C PRO A 551 4.59 4.67 42.56
N ALA A 552 4.00 3.47 42.71
CA ALA A 552 4.46 2.24 42.05
C ALA A 552 3.91 2.07 40.63
N GLN A 553 2.93 2.90 40.22
CA GLN A 553 2.28 2.83 38.92
C GLN A 553 2.23 4.20 38.27
N ALA A 554 2.73 4.29 37.04
CA ALA A 554 2.62 5.49 36.23
C ALA A 554 1.36 5.44 35.36
N PHE A 555 0.78 6.61 35.12
CA PHE A 555 -0.42 6.76 34.31
C PHE A 555 -0.22 7.90 33.32
N GLY A 556 -0.69 7.74 32.08
CA GLY A 556 -0.46 8.77 31.07
C GLY A 556 -0.94 8.42 29.68
N ASP A 557 -0.59 9.26 28.73
CA ASP A 557 -0.89 9.09 27.31
C ASP A 557 0.36 9.32 26.46
N VAL A 558 0.35 8.75 25.26
CA VAL A 558 1.44 8.82 24.29
C VAL A 558 1.09 9.86 23.23
N LEU A 559 2.01 10.81 23.02
CA LEU A 559 1.81 11.92 22.10
C LEU A 559 2.59 11.73 20.79
N ALA A 560 3.68 10.98 20.82
CA ALA A 560 4.52 10.67 19.66
C ALA A 560 5.37 9.42 19.91
N SER A 561 6.09 8.97 18.89
CA SER A 561 7.15 7.96 19.02
C SER A 561 8.42 8.42 18.29
N ALA A 562 9.55 7.86 18.67
CA ALA A 562 10.85 8.15 18.11
C ALA A 562 11.76 6.90 18.14
N ILE A 563 12.91 6.98 17.49
CA ILE A 563 14.01 6.02 17.64
C ILE A 563 15.16 6.67 18.40
N LEU A 564 15.77 5.95 19.33
CA LEU A 564 16.93 6.40 20.10
C LEU A 564 18.21 6.15 19.29
N VAL A 565 18.80 7.21 18.72
CA VAL A 565 19.97 7.11 17.83
C VAL A 565 21.29 7.45 18.51
N GLY A 566 21.25 7.95 19.75
CA GLY A 566 22.47 8.25 20.52
C GLY A 566 22.19 8.47 22.00
N GLY A 567 23.17 8.12 22.83
CA GLY A 567 23.10 8.18 24.29
C GLY A 567 22.66 6.87 24.94
N TYR A 568 23.08 6.65 26.18
CA TYR A 568 22.68 5.54 27.02
C TYR A 568 21.84 6.08 28.18
N ILE A 569 20.60 5.60 28.33
CA ILE A 569 19.67 6.06 29.35
C ILE A 569 19.44 4.93 30.35
N GLU A 570 20.10 5.02 31.50
CA GLU A 570 19.79 4.15 32.63
C GLU A 570 18.46 4.58 33.25
N ALA A 571 17.42 3.78 33.08
CA ALA A 571 16.07 4.09 33.53
C ALA A 571 15.51 2.98 34.43
N PRO A 572 14.70 3.30 35.45
CA PRO A 572 13.97 2.29 36.19
C PRO A 572 12.84 1.70 35.32
N GLN A 573 12.52 0.44 35.57
CA GLN A 573 11.33 -0.19 35.02
C GLN A 573 10.13 0.08 35.94
N VAL A 574 9.04 0.59 35.38
CA VAL A 574 7.82 0.97 36.10
C VAL A 574 6.60 0.37 35.39
N GLN A 575 5.59 -0.01 36.15
CA GLN A 575 4.31 -0.42 35.58
C GLN A 575 3.54 0.82 35.11
N TRP A 576 3.19 0.88 33.82
CA TRP A 576 2.39 1.95 33.24
C TRP A 576 0.99 1.49 32.90
N LEU A 577 0.02 2.40 33.04
CA LEU A 577 -1.26 2.40 32.33
C LEU A 577 -1.22 3.53 31.30
N LEU A 578 -1.11 3.17 30.02
CA LEU A 578 -1.13 4.10 28.89
C LEU A 578 -2.54 4.16 28.30
N THR A 579 -3.14 5.33 28.28
CA THR A 579 -4.51 5.56 27.79
C THR A 579 -4.51 6.34 26.49
#